data_AF-A0AAI9RBA3-F1
#
_entry.id   AF-A0AAI9RBA3-F1
#
_cell.length_a   1.000
_cell.length_b   1.000
_cell.length_c   1.000
_cell.angle_alpha   90.00
_cell.angle_beta   90.00
_cell.angle_gamma   90.00
#
_symmetry.space_group_name_H-M   'P 1'
#
loop_
_entity.id
_entity.type
_entity.pdbx_description
1 polymer ?
#
loop_
_entity_poly.entity_id
_entity_poly.type
_entity_poly.pdbx_seq_one_letter_code
_entity_poly.pdbx_strand_id
1 'polypeptide(L)' 'MNKTKKYTTWDSLPDTLTATQISEFLGISRRRVYELFQVRVEYGGIPNFAIGASKRVDKADFRWWIAERKKETNTVNAAV' A
#
# COMPACT_ATOMS: atom_id res chain seq x y z
N MET A 1 16.22 15.82 -7.31
CA MET A 1 15.41 16.20 -6.13
C MET A 1 15.48 15.08 -5.10
N ASN A 2 16.19 15.30 -3.99
CA ASN A 2 16.16 14.37 -2.86
C ASN A 2 14.78 14.47 -2.21
N LYS A 3 13.89 13.52 -2.52
CA LYS A 3 12.62 13.40 -1.81
C LYS A 3 12.94 12.86 -0.42
N THR A 4 13.06 13.74 0.57
CA THR A 4 12.99 13.37 1.97
C THR A 4 11.68 12.61 2.16
N LYS A 5 11.75 11.30 2.42
CA LYS A 5 10.57 10.45 2.64
C LYS A 5 9.85 11.00 3.87
N LYS A 6 8.77 11.75 3.65
CA LYS A 6 8.02 12.41 4.73
C LYS A 6 7.22 11.41 5.58
N TYR A 7 6.91 10.24 5.01
CA TYR A 7 6.13 9.20 5.65
C TYR A 7 6.93 7.90 5.71
N THR A 8 7.69 7.70 6.78
CA THR A 8 8.54 6.51 6.98
C THR A 8 8.05 5.60 8.10
N THR A 9 7.15 6.09 8.96
CA THR A 9 6.60 5.33 10.09
C THR A 9 5.09 5.27 9.99
N TRP A 10 4.51 4.24 10.60
CA TRP A 10 3.05 4.12 10.63
C TRP A 10 2.38 5.30 11.33
N ASP A 11 3.00 5.89 12.34
CA ASP A 11 2.40 7.00 13.08
C ASP A 11 2.44 8.32 12.28
N SER A 12 3.40 8.46 11.36
CA SER A 12 3.48 9.63 10.47
C SER A 12 2.38 9.66 9.40
N LEU A 13 1.71 8.52 9.14
CA LEU A 13 0.69 8.40 8.12
C LEU A 13 -0.67 8.92 8.62
N PRO A 14 -1.42 9.71 7.82
CA PRO A 14 -2.80 10.07 8.14
C PRO A 14 -3.73 8.86 8.07
N ASP A 15 -4.93 8.99 8.61
CA ASP A 15 -5.92 7.89 8.62
C ASP A 15 -6.39 7.49 7.21
N THR A 16 -6.40 8.43 6.27
CA THR A 16 -6.69 8.16 4.87
C THR A 16 -5.50 8.50 3.99
N LEU A 17 -5.06 7.50 3.20
CA LEU A 17 -3.84 7.54 2.42
C LEU A 17 -4.10 7.84 0.94
N THR A 18 -3.14 8.54 0.35
CA THR A 18 -3.03 8.76 -1.10
C THR A 18 -2.05 7.77 -1.74
N ALA A 19 -2.15 7.60 -3.06
CA ALA A 19 -1.18 6.82 -3.83
C ALA A 19 0.26 7.33 -3.67
N THR A 20 0.45 8.64 -3.51
CA THR A 20 1.77 9.25 -3.27
C THR A 20 2.34 8.83 -1.92
N GLN A 21 1.55 8.88 -0.84
CA GLN A 21 1.99 8.47 0.50
C GLN A 21 2.34 6.98 0.54
N ILE A 22 1.52 6.13 -0.09
CA ILE A 22 1.80 4.69 -0.19
C ILE A 22 3.09 4.45 -0.98
N SER A 23 3.27 5.15 -2.09
CA SER A 23 4.49 5.10 -2.91
C SER A 23 5.73 5.49 -2.11
N GLU A 24 5.66 6.56 -1.34
CA GLU A 24 6.77 7.04 -0.48
C GLU A 24 7.07 6.07 0.66
N PHE A 25 6.02 5.54 1.31
CA PHE A 25 6.13 4.62 2.43
C PHE A 25 6.73 3.27 2.01
N LEU A 26 6.28 2.71 0.89
CA LEU A 26 6.77 1.42 0.37
C LEU A 26 8.04 1.55 -0.47
N GLY A 27 8.40 2.75 -0.91
CA GLY A 27 9.53 2.97 -1.82
C GLY A 27 9.30 2.42 -3.23
N ILE A 28 8.04 2.32 -3.68
CA ILE A 28 7.67 1.88 -5.04
C ILE A 28 7.11 3.04 -5.86
N SER A 29 7.06 2.91 -7.19
CA SER A 29 6.49 3.97 -8.03
C SER A 29 4.99 4.18 -7.79
N ARG A 30 4.50 5.42 -7.91
CA ARG A 30 3.05 5.71 -7.89
C ARG A 30 2.27 4.89 -8.93
N ARG A 31 2.84 4.66 -10.10
CA ARG A 31 2.25 3.81 -11.16
C ARG A 31 1.96 2.40 -10.63
N ARG A 32 2.93 1.78 -9.95
CA ARG A 32 2.78 0.47 -9.32
C ARG A 32 1.67 0.45 -8.26
N VAL A 33 1.52 1.52 -7.50
CA VAL A 33 0.40 1.65 -6.54
C VAL A 33 -0.95 1.63 -7.27
N TYR A 34 -1.08 2.34 -8.39
CA TYR A 34 -2.33 2.32 -9.17
C TYR A 34 -2.60 0.96 -9.83
N GLU A 35 -1.57 0.24 -10.29
CA GLU A 35 -1.74 -1.16 -10.74
C GLU A 35 -2.31 -2.01 -9.61
N LEU A 36 -1.74 -1.88 -8.39
CA LEU A 36 -2.23 -2.60 -7.22
C LEU A 36 -3.66 -2.20 -6.81
N PHE A 37 -4.11 -0.98 -7.12
CA PHE A 37 -5.51 -0.60 -6.94
C PHE A 37 -6.47 -1.26 -7.94
N GLN A 38 -5.96 -1.74 -9.08
CA GLN A 38 -6.74 -2.43 -10.11
C GLN A 38 -6.79 -3.95 -9.90
N VAL A 39 -5.82 -4.50 -9.16
CA VAL A 39 -5.82 -5.91 -8.77
C VAL A 39 -6.89 -6.14 -7.69
N ARG A 40 -7.59 -7.27 -7.75
CA ARG A 40 -8.55 -7.66 -6.71
C ARG A 40 -7.79 -7.96 -5.41
N VAL A 41 -8.35 -7.59 -4.26
CA VAL A 41 -7.68 -7.70 -2.95
C VAL A 41 -7.22 -9.14 -2.65
N GLU A 42 -8.09 -10.10 -2.97
CA GLU A 42 -7.86 -11.55 -2.88
C GLU A 42 -6.69 -12.07 -3.73
N TYR A 43 -6.23 -11.32 -4.74
CA TYR A 43 -5.07 -11.67 -5.59
C TYR A 43 -3.85 -10.78 -5.38
N GLY A 44 -3.80 -10.01 -4.30
CA GLY A 44 -2.66 -9.13 -4.05
C GLY A 44 -2.97 -7.64 -4.07
N GLY A 45 -4.16 -7.23 -4.47
CA GLY A 45 -4.52 -5.83 -4.67
C GLY A 45 -4.63 -5.04 -3.36
N ILE A 46 -4.32 -3.74 -3.42
CA ILE A 46 -4.48 -2.83 -2.27
C ILE A 46 -5.96 -2.41 -2.18
N PRO A 47 -6.64 -2.64 -1.04
CA PRO A 47 -8.00 -2.15 -0.81
C PRO A 47 -8.05 -0.64 -1.03
N ASN A 48 -9.00 -0.16 -1.81
CA ASN A 48 -9.14 1.27 -2.09
C ASN A 48 -10.59 1.64 -2.37
N PHE A 49 -10.91 2.91 -2.13
CA PHE A 49 -12.17 3.52 -2.51
C PHE A 49 -11.93 4.77 -3.36
N ALA A 50 -12.95 5.15 -4.13
CA ALA A 50 -12.89 6.32 -5.00
C ALA A 50 -13.56 7.52 -4.33
N ILE A 51 -12.93 8.69 -4.45
CA ILE A 51 -13.55 9.99 -4.22
C ILE A 51 -13.35 10.79 -5.51
N GLY A 52 -14.40 10.87 -6.34
CA GLY A 52 -14.29 11.40 -7.70
C GLY A 52 -13.21 10.64 -8.51
N ALA A 53 -12.30 11.38 -9.15
CA ALA A 53 -11.18 10.81 -9.90
C ALA A 53 -10.02 10.31 -9.02
N SER A 54 -10.09 10.52 -7.70
CA SER A 54 -9.04 10.13 -6.76
C SER A 54 -9.29 8.75 -6.16
N LYS A 55 -8.21 8.02 -5.87
CA LYS A 55 -8.24 6.79 -5.05
C LYS A 55 -7.67 7.07 -3.66
N ARG A 56 -8.28 6.47 -2.64
CA ARG A 56 -7.89 6.55 -1.24
C ARG A 56 -7.89 5.17 -0.60
N VAL A 57 -7.12 5.04 0.47
CA VAL A 57 -6.98 3.80 1.24
C VAL A 57 -7.03 4.15 2.72
N ASP A 58 -7.84 3.43 3.50
CA ASP A 58 -7.79 3.58 4.95
C ASP A 58 -6.50 2.98 5.52
N LYS A 59 -5.91 3.67 6.50
CA LYS A 59 -4.65 3.28 7.13
C LYS A 59 -4.75 1.90 7.77
N ALA A 60 -5.91 1.56 8.34
CA ALA A 60 -6.18 0.25 8.91
C ALA A 60 -6.12 -0.85 7.84
N ASP A 61 -6.81 -0.64 6.71
CA ASP A 61 -6.81 -1.58 5.58
C ASP A 61 -5.41 -1.73 4.97
N PHE A 62 -4.66 -0.64 4.88
CA PHE A 62 -3.29 -0.69 4.38
C PHE A 62 -2.36 -1.48 5.32
N ARG A 63 -2.49 -1.30 6.64
CA ARG A 63 -1.76 -2.11 7.64
C ARG A 63 -2.09 -3.59 7.50
N TRP A 64 -3.38 -3.92 7.39
CA TRP A 64 -3.84 -5.29 7.20
C TRP A 64 -3.27 -5.89 5.90
N TRP A 65 -3.34 -5.15 4.79
CA TRP A 65 -2.81 -5.61 3.50
C TRP A 65 -1.31 -5.92 3.55
N ILE A 66 -0.51 -5.07 4.20
CA ILE A 66 0.93 -5.34 4.39
C ILE A 66 1.17 -6.60 5.22
N ALA A 67 0.39 -6.79 6.30
CA ALA A 67 0.50 -7.99 7.11
C ALA A 67 0.19 -9.26 6.30
N GLU A 68 -0.80 -9.20 5.42
CA GLU A 68 -1.18 -10.33 4.57
C GLU A 68 -0.10 -10.66 3.53
N ARG A 69 0.47 -9.65 2.86
CA ARG A 69 1.60 -9.83 1.92
C ARG A 69 2.83 -10.46 2.58
N LYS A 70 3.08 -10.14 3.86
CA LYS A 70 4.18 -10.75 4.63
C LYS A 70 3.91 -12.22 4.95
N LYS A 71 2.67 -12.59 5.28
CA LYS A 71 2.31 -13.99 5.53
C LYS A 71 2.51 -14.85 4.28
N GLU A 72 2.02 -14.39 3.12
CA GLU A 72 2.20 -15.10 1.85
C GLU A 72 3.67 -15.31 1.49
N THR A 73 4.51 -14.31 1.76
CA THR A 73 5.96 -14.44 1.54
C THR A 73 6.57 -15.50 2.47
N ASN A 74 6.15 -15.52 3.74
CA ASN A 74 6.65 -16.51 4.72
C ASN A 74 6.14 -17.93 4.42
N THR A 75 4.91 -18.09 3.92
CA THR A 75 4.40 -19.42 3.55
C THR A 75 5.08 -19.95 2.29
N VAL A 76 5.41 -19.10 1.32
CA VAL A 76 6.20 -19.50 0.15
C VAL A 76 7.62 -19.90 0.57
N ASN A 77 8.27 -19.16 1.46
CA ASN A 77 9.63 -19.48 1.90
C ASN A 77 9.74 -20.71 2.82
N ALA A 78 8.67 -21.08 3.53
CA ALA A 78 8.65 -22.28 4.38
C ALA A 78 8.35 -23.58 3.62
N ALA A 79 7.92 -23.48 2.37
CA ALA A 79 7.56 -24.60 1.49
C ALA A 79 8.67 -24.95 0.47
N VAL A 80 9.87 -24.37 0.61
CA VAL A 80 11.05 -24.62 -0.25
C VAL A 80 12.17 -25.25 0.56
#